data_AF-A0A8X7NS92-F1
#
_entry.id   AF-A0A8X7NS92-F1
#
_cell.length_a   1.000
_cell.length_b   1.000
_cell.length_c   1.000
_cell.angle_alpha   90.00
_cell.angle_beta   90.00
_cell.angle_gamma   90.00
#
_symmetry.space_group_name_H-M   'P 1'
#
loop_
_entity.id
_entity.type
_entity.pdbx_description
1 polymer ?
#
loop_
_entity_poly.entity_id
_entity_poly.type
_entity_poly.pdbx_seq_one_letter_code
_entity_poly.pdbx_strand_id
1 'polypeptide(L)'
;MATGAPGGNFRTWTPTPPERGSFPLDHDGECKEQMMKYLKCMKYTENKNAPNCRILAKDYLKCRMDNQLMEKSDWDSLGLVNLPGDKDSHGNTKVVKKEEQSSSK
;
A
#
# COMPACT_ATOMS: atom_id res chain seq x y z
N MET A 1 -22.83 55.58 10.13
CA MET A 1 -22.16 56.42 9.11
C MET A 1 -21.07 55.59 8.48
N ALA A 2 -21.07 55.50 7.15
CA ALA A 2 -20.06 54.81 6.34
C ALA A 2 -19.10 55.87 5.78
N THR A 3 -17.78 55.70 5.94
CA THR A 3 -16.74 56.48 5.22
C THR A 3 -15.36 55.80 5.33
N GLY A 4 -14.72 55.53 4.18
CA GLY A 4 -13.25 55.35 4.04
C GLY A 4 -12.79 53.92 3.72
N ALA A 5 -12.90 53.36 2.50
CA ALA A 5 -12.21 53.66 1.23
C ALA A 5 -10.76 53.07 1.16
N PRO A 6 -10.18 52.85 -0.04
CA PRO A 6 -9.97 51.52 -0.63
C PRO A 6 -8.49 51.22 -0.95
N GLY A 7 -8.16 49.98 -1.35
CA GLY A 7 -6.87 49.69 -1.99
C GLY A 7 -5.83 49.07 -1.05
N GLY A 8 -6.08 47.84 -0.62
CA GLY A 8 -5.04 46.95 -0.12
C GLY A 8 -4.70 45.96 -1.22
N ASN A 9 -3.56 46.16 -1.87
CA ASN A 9 -3.00 45.24 -2.84
C ASN A 9 -2.80 43.86 -2.17
N PHE A 10 -3.81 43.00 -2.24
CA PHE A 10 -3.61 41.56 -2.15
C PHE A 10 -2.77 41.19 -3.37
N ARG A 11 -1.46 41.45 -3.29
CA ARG A 11 -0.48 40.78 -4.10
C ARG A 11 -0.85 39.33 -3.96
N THR A 12 -1.29 38.76 -5.08
CA THR A 12 -1.68 37.38 -5.27
C THR A 12 -0.55 36.56 -4.71
N TRP A 13 -0.61 36.25 -3.42
CA TRP A 13 0.27 35.30 -2.77
C TRP A 13 -0.21 33.97 -3.33
N THR A 14 0.29 33.63 -4.52
CA THR A 14 0.32 32.26 -4.98
C THR A 14 1.34 31.62 -4.06
N PRO A 15 0.93 30.88 -3.00
CA PRO A 15 1.91 30.13 -2.24
C PRO A 15 2.64 29.28 -3.27
N THR A 16 3.95 29.49 -3.41
CA THR A 16 4.77 28.54 -4.14
C THR A 16 4.47 27.20 -3.47
N PRO A 17 3.93 26.22 -4.22
CA PRO A 17 3.64 24.93 -3.65
C PRO A 17 4.93 24.46 -2.97
N PRO A 18 4.87 24.05 -1.70
CA PRO A 18 6.08 23.65 -0.99
C PRO A 18 6.77 22.55 -1.80
N GLU A 19 8.09 22.49 -1.73
CA GLU A 19 8.95 21.45 -2.34
C GLU A 19 8.57 20.00 -1.92
N ARG A 20 7.51 19.83 -1.11
CA ARG A 20 6.90 18.56 -0.70
C ARG A 20 5.48 18.38 -1.24
N GLY A 21 5.10 19.16 -2.25
CA GLY A 21 3.77 19.28 -2.83
C GLY A 21 3.50 18.36 -4.03
N SER A 22 4.18 17.22 -4.10
CA SER A 22 3.77 16.01 -4.81
C SER A 22 4.62 14.92 -4.20
N PHE A 23 3.99 14.02 -3.47
CA PHE A 23 4.65 12.95 -2.72
C PHE A 23 5.85 12.37 -3.49
N PRO A 24 7.10 12.56 -3.04
CA PRO A 24 8.32 12.04 -3.71
C PRO A 24 8.45 10.51 -3.62
N LEU A 25 7.32 9.79 -3.58
CA LEU A 25 7.23 8.33 -3.55
C LEU A 25 7.00 7.72 -4.94
N ASP A 26 6.95 8.57 -5.99
CA ASP A 26 6.85 8.19 -7.40
C ASP A 26 7.91 8.96 -8.19
N HIS A 27 9.18 8.56 -8.00
CA HIS A 27 10.31 9.27 -8.61
C HIS A 27 10.41 8.98 -10.12
N ASP A 28 10.06 7.77 -10.60
CA ASP A 28 10.15 7.40 -12.03
C ASP A 28 9.11 6.36 -12.49
N GLY A 29 8.18 5.93 -11.63
CA GLY A 29 7.18 4.92 -11.99
C GLY A 29 7.73 3.50 -12.18
N GLU A 30 8.89 3.17 -11.60
CA GLU A 30 9.59 1.88 -11.74
C GLU A 30 8.70 0.64 -11.51
N CYS A 31 7.74 0.71 -10.58
CA CYS A 31 6.84 -0.39 -10.21
C CYS A 31 5.42 -0.26 -10.78
N LYS A 32 5.21 0.61 -11.78
CA LYS A 32 3.89 0.95 -12.32
C LYS A 32 3.22 -0.22 -13.05
N GLU A 33 3.99 -1.10 -13.69
CA GLU A 33 3.43 -2.25 -14.41
C GLU A 33 2.73 -3.24 -13.47
N GLN A 34 3.36 -3.54 -12.34
CA GLN A 34 2.88 -4.43 -11.29
C GLN A 34 1.67 -3.79 -10.59
N MET A 35 1.74 -2.48 -10.33
CA MET A 35 0.61 -1.70 -9.82
C MET A 35 -0.61 -1.81 -10.74
N MET A 36 -0.43 -1.61 -12.04
CA MET A 36 -1.50 -1.69 -13.03
C MET A 36 -2.12 -3.09 -13.09
N LYS A 37 -1.31 -4.15 -13.01
CA LYS A 37 -1.80 -5.54 -12.94
C LYS A 37 -2.65 -5.77 -11.69
N TYR A 38 -2.17 -5.33 -10.53
CA TYR A 38 -2.91 -5.44 -9.27
C TYR A 38 -4.24 -4.67 -9.31
N LEU A 39 -4.23 -3.41 -9.76
CA LEU A 39 -5.42 -2.59 -9.88
C LEU A 39 -6.43 -3.17 -10.88
N LYS A 40 -5.96 -3.74 -11.99
CA LYS A 40 -6.81 -4.45 -12.96
C LYS A 40 -7.48 -5.66 -12.31
N CYS A 41 -6.74 -6.43 -11.51
CA CYS A 41 -7.29 -7.55 -10.77
C CYS A 41 -8.35 -7.11 -9.77
N MET A 42 -8.06 -6.08 -8.95
CA MET A 42 -9.01 -5.51 -8.00
C MET A 42 -10.29 -5.03 -8.69
N LYS A 43 -10.18 -4.37 -9.85
CA LYS A 43 -11.36 -3.98 -10.64
C LYS A 43 -12.16 -5.19 -11.12
N TYR A 44 -11.49 -6.25 -11.57
CA TYR A 44 -12.15 -7.46 -12.05
C TYR A 44 -12.87 -8.22 -10.93
N THR A 45 -12.30 -8.24 -9.73
CA THR A 45 -12.88 -8.92 -8.56
C THR A 45 -13.82 -8.03 -7.75
N GLU A 46 -14.22 -6.87 -8.27
CA GLU A 46 -15.08 -5.90 -7.57
C GLU A 46 -14.54 -5.49 -6.19
N ASN A 47 -13.21 -5.31 -6.10
CA ASN A 47 -12.46 -5.03 -4.88
C ASN A 47 -12.59 -6.11 -3.79
N LYS A 48 -12.99 -7.32 -4.16
CA LYS A 48 -12.97 -8.48 -3.27
C LYS A 48 -11.53 -8.93 -3.08
N ASN A 49 -11.23 -9.36 -1.86
CA ASN A 49 -9.96 -9.95 -1.48
C ASN A 49 -9.86 -11.36 -2.08
N ALA A 50 -9.41 -11.42 -3.32
CA ALA A 50 -9.25 -12.65 -4.08
C ALA A 50 -7.76 -13.10 -4.08
N PRO A 51 -7.49 -14.42 -4.02
CA PRO A 51 -6.12 -14.93 -3.88
C PRO A 51 -5.24 -14.59 -5.08
N ASN A 52 -5.80 -14.51 -6.29
CA ASN A 52 -5.10 -14.07 -7.50
C ASN A 52 -4.60 -12.61 -7.40
N CYS A 53 -5.38 -11.71 -6.80
CA CYS A 53 -4.96 -10.31 -6.64
C CYS A 53 -3.90 -10.16 -5.55
N ARG A 54 -3.91 -11.02 -4.53
CA ARG A 54 -2.87 -11.03 -3.49
C ARG A 54 -1.48 -11.32 -4.07
N ILE A 55 -1.38 -12.21 -5.06
CA ILE A 55 -0.10 -12.51 -5.76
C ILE A 55 0.46 -11.27 -6.43
N LEU A 56 -0.40 -10.55 -7.15
CA LEU A 56 -0.02 -9.31 -7.81
C LEU A 56 0.32 -8.20 -6.80
N ALA A 57 -0.35 -8.17 -5.64
CA ALA A 57 -0.04 -7.23 -4.57
C ALA A 57 1.35 -7.49 -3.97
N LYS A 58 1.70 -8.77 -3.78
CA LYS A 58 3.02 -9.17 -3.30
C LYS A 58 4.13 -8.73 -4.25
N ASP A 59 3.98 -9.00 -5.55
CA ASP A 59 4.96 -8.57 -6.56
C ASP A 59 5.13 -7.05 -6.61
N TYR A 60 4.02 -6.32 -6.50
CA TYR A 60 4.05 -4.85 -6.45
C TYR A 60 4.82 -4.34 -5.23
N LEU A 61 4.53 -4.87 -4.03
CA LEU A 61 5.23 -4.47 -2.81
C LEU A 61 6.70 -4.87 -2.83
N LYS A 62 7.02 -6.06 -3.37
CA LYS A 62 8.40 -6.51 -3.55
C LYS A 62 9.21 -5.55 -4.41
N CYS A 63 8.64 -5.09 -5.53
CA CYS A 63 9.28 -4.09 -6.39
C CYS A 63 9.59 -2.79 -5.64
N ARG A 64 8.66 -2.32 -4.79
CA ARG A 64 8.89 -1.08 -4.00
C ARG A 64 9.98 -1.26 -2.96
N MET A 65 10.04 -2.42 -2.32
CA MET A 65 11.10 -2.74 -1.35
C MET A 65 12.47 -2.84 -2.03
N ASP A 66 12.55 -3.49 -3.20
CA ASP A 66 13.80 -3.67 -3.96
C ASP A 66 14.40 -2.31 -4.38
N ASN A 67 13.55 -1.42 -4.89
CA ASN A 67 13.93 -0.08 -5.32
C ASN A 67 14.05 0.94 -4.18
N GLN A 68 14.00 0.50 -2.91
CA GLN A 68 14.07 1.38 -1.73
C GLN A 68 12.98 2.47 -1.69
N LEU A 69 11.86 2.28 -2.39
CA LEU A 69 10.66 3.14 -2.34
C LEU A 69 9.82 2.91 -1.08
N MET A 70 10.09 1.82 -0.36
CA MET A 70 9.42 1.44 0.88
C MET A 70 10.40 0.69 1.79
N GLU A 71 10.20 0.81 3.11
CA GLU A 71 10.92 0.00 4.10
C GLU A 71 10.59 -1.49 3.90
N LYS A 72 11.57 -2.35 4.17
CA LYS A 72 11.38 -3.80 4.06
C LYS A 72 10.52 -4.27 5.23
N SER A 73 9.40 -4.91 4.93
CA SER A 73 8.48 -5.45 5.93
C SER A 73 8.25 -6.94 5.68
N ASP A 74 8.00 -7.68 6.77
CA ASP A 74 7.65 -9.09 6.70
C ASP A 74 6.28 -9.32 6.04
N TRP A 75 6.19 -10.37 5.24
CA TRP A 75 4.96 -10.74 4.52
C TRP A 75 3.81 -11.13 5.48
N ASP A 76 4.14 -11.62 6.67
CA ASP A 76 3.17 -11.96 7.73
C ASP A 76 2.45 -10.72 8.26
N SER A 77 3.21 -9.66 8.58
CA SER A 77 2.64 -8.39 9.03
C SER A 77 1.76 -7.72 7.98
N LEU A 78 2.00 -8.02 6.70
CA LEU A 78 1.20 -7.51 5.58
C LEU A 78 0.01 -8.41 5.23
N GLY A 79 -0.17 -9.54 5.95
CA GLY A 79 -1.26 -10.48 5.70
C GLY A 79 -1.13 -11.28 4.39
N LEU A 80 0.10 -11.42 3.87
CA LEU A 80 0.42 -12.08 2.60
C LEU A 80 1.07 -13.47 2.80
N VAL A 81 0.61 -14.25 3.78
CA VAL A 81 1.21 -15.53 4.19
C VAL A 81 0.58 -16.80 3.60
N ASN A 82 -0.35 -16.68 2.67
CA ASN A 82 -1.02 -17.85 2.08
C ASN A 82 -1.26 -17.66 0.57
N LEU A 83 -0.19 -17.48 -0.19
CA LEU A 83 -0.28 -17.30 -1.64
C LEU A 83 0.16 -18.56 -2.38
N PRO A 84 -0.60 -19.00 -3.41
CA PRO A 84 -0.21 -20.15 -4.22
C PRO A 84 0.91 -19.72 -5.19
N GLY A 85 2.15 -20.08 -4.88
CA GLY A 85 3.30 -19.81 -5.77
C GLY A 85 4.64 -19.62 -5.07
N ASP A 86 4.66 -19.37 -3.76
CA ASP A 86 5.90 -19.22 -3.01
C ASP A 86 6.49 -20.59 -2.63
N LYS A 87 7.59 -20.96 -3.29
CA LYS A 87 8.54 -21.96 -2.79
C LYS A 87 9.79 -21.22 -2.30
N ASP A 88 10.13 -21.47 -1.04
CA ASP A 88 11.25 -20.95 -0.22
C ASP A 88 10.92 -19.70 0.64
N SER A 89 10.56 -19.86 1.93
CA SER A 89 11.41 -20.00 3.17
C SER A 89 12.10 -18.67 3.53
N HIS A 90 11.94 -18.04 4.69
CA HIS A 90 12.06 -18.42 6.11
C HIS A 90 11.10 -17.56 6.97
N GLY A 91 10.51 -17.93 8.12
CA GLY A 91 10.55 -19.17 8.89
C GLY A 91 9.69 -19.06 10.18
N ASN A 92 9.02 -20.18 10.49
CA ASN A 92 8.68 -20.75 11.81
C ASN A 92 7.57 -20.16 12.73
N THR A 93 6.65 -21.08 13.08
CA THR A 93 5.80 -21.18 14.28
C THR A 93 4.43 -20.50 14.20
N LYS A 94 3.28 -21.15 14.39
CA LYS A 94 2.96 -22.46 14.97
C LYS A 94 1.71 -23.01 14.30
N VAL A 95 1.76 -24.29 13.94
CA VAL A 95 0.59 -25.15 13.90
C VAL A 95 -0.03 -25.12 15.31
N VAL A 96 -1.13 -24.39 15.51
CA VAL A 96 -2.02 -24.69 16.63
C VAL A 96 -2.89 -25.85 16.18
N LYS A 97 -2.32 -27.03 16.38
CA LYS A 97 -3.07 -28.26 16.60
C LYS A 97 -3.62 -28.18 18.03
N LYS A 98 -4.94 -28.17 18.16
CA LYS A 98 -5.68 -28.62 19.34
C LYS A 98 -7.04 -29.09 18.80
N GLU A 99 -7.13 -30.29 18.24
CA GLU A 99 -7.52 -31.51 18.98
C GLU A 99 -8.34 -31.20 20.24
N GLU A 100 -9.65 -31.28 20.05
CA GLU A 100 -10.64 -31.87 20.94
C GLU A 100 -10.12 -32.28 22.33
N GLN A 101 -10.64 -31.62 23.36
CA GLN A 101 -10.86 -32.29 24.63
C GLN A 101 -12.18 -31.81 25.21
N SER A 102 -13.20 -32.62 24.93
CA SER A 102 -14.25 -33.02 25.86
C SER A 102 -13.84 -32.87 27.33
N SER A 103 -14.81 -32.50 28.17
CA SER A 103 -14.81 -32.54 29.64
C SER A 103 -14.58 -31.20 30.34
N SER A 104 -15.68 -30.54 30.70
CA SER A 104 -16.06 -30.51 32.12
C SER A 104 -17.46 -29.93 32.34
N LYS A 105 -18.30 -30.81 32.90
CA LYS A 105 -19.37 -30.57 33.85
C LYS A 105 -20.77 -30.30 33.31
#